data_AF-A0A7R9LLN6-F1
#
_entry.id   AF-A0A7R9LLN6-F1
#
_cell.length_a   1.000
_cell.length_b   1.000
_cell.length_c   1.000
_cell.angle_alpha   90.00
_cell.angle_beta   90.00
_cell.angle_gamma   90.00
#
_symmetry.space_group_name_H-M   'P 1'
#
loop_
_entity.id
_entity.type
_entity.pdbx_description
1 polymer ?
#
loop_
_entity_poly.entity_id
_entity_poly.type
_entity_poly.pdbx_seq_one_letter_code
_entity_poly.pdbx_strand_id
1 'polypeptide(L)'
;MDAEESMINKLKQACGYEFTSKLHRMFTDIKVSDDLNNNFNDYLRQNVVELGINFNIYVLQAGAWPLNQSALSPFAIPQSLEKSVSAFETFYASKFNGRKLTWLHHLCQTELKFGFTRRNYTVVMGTYHMAILLLFESSDSLHYWELQENTKLTDEQLSRHLQSLVDHKILLTDGSAKSNESADEESNTQSSSASTASQLTPHSVDTVYSLNLNYSNKRIKFKITAVQQKEVQQVLQQEVEQTHASVDEDRKLYLQAAIVRIMKDRKVLKHNQLIEQVINQSKNRFTPSVQMIKKCIEALMEKQYLERNTSNTDEYSYIA
;
A
#
# COMPACT_ATOMS: atom_id res chain seq x y z
N MET A 1 -14.55 -17.32 -2.70
CA MET A 1 -15.48 -16.24 -2.37
C MET A 1 -16.55 -16.71 -1.39
N ASP A 2 -17.25 -17.81 -1.64
CA ASP A 2 -18.37 -18.30 -0.80
C ASP A 2 -18.01 -18.57 0.68
N ALA A 3 -16.83 -19.12 0.95
CA ALA A 3 -16.35 -19.35 2.31
C ALA A 3 -16.11 -18.04 3.09
N GLU A 4 -15.58 -17.02 2.40
CA GLU A 4 -15.31 -15.70 2.99
C GLU A 4 -16.62 -14.94 3.22
N GLU A 5 -17.56 -15.02 2.28
CA GLU A 5 -18.91 -14.45 2.41
C GLU A 5 -19.68 -15.08 3.58
N SER A 6 -19.59 -16.40 3.74
CA SER A 6 -20.14 -17.12 4.90
C SER A 6 -19.52 -16.64 6.22
N MET A 7 -18.20 -16.41 6.25
CA MET A 7 -17.51 -15.90 7.44
C MET A 7 -17.97 -14.48 7.80
N ILE A 8 -18.12 -13.60 6.81
CA ILE A 8 -18.62 -12.24 7.03
C ILE A 8 -20.06 -12.26 7.56
N ASN A 9 -20.90 -13.16 7.04
CA ASN A 9 -22.27 -13.34 7.55
C ASN A 9 -22.30 -13.80 9.01
N LYS A 10 -21.38 -14.69 9.42
CA LYS A 10 -21.23 -15.08 10.83
C LYS A 10 -20.78 -13.90 11.70
N LEU A 11 -19.83 -13.10 11.24
CA LEU A 11 -19.40 -11.88 11.94
C LEU A 11 -20.53 -10.85 12.06
N LYS A 12 -21.39 -10.75 11.04
CA LYS A 12 -22.56 -9.87 11.05
C LYS A 12 -23.56 -10.29 12.13
N GLN A 13 -23.76 -11.59 12.32
CA GLN A 13 -24.61 -12.13 13.39
C GLN A 13 -24.00 -11.91 14.78
N ALA A 14 -22.69 -12.08 14.93
CA ALA A 14 -22.01 -11.97 16.22
C ALA A 14 -21.78 -10.51 16.68
N CYS A 15 -21.34 -9.63 15.77
CA CYS A 15 -20.92 -8.27 16.10
C CYS A 15 -21.91 -7.19 15.63
N GLY A 16 -22.79 -7.52 14.69
CA GLY A 16 -23.75 -6.59 14.09
C GLY A 16 -23.32 -6.04 12.72
N TYR A 17 -24.25 -5.32 12.09
CA TYR A 17 -24.08 -4.83 10.72
C TYR A 17 -22.99 -3.76 10.58
N GLU A 18 -22.92 -2.80 11.50
CA GLU A 18 -21.97 -1.68 11.44
C GLU A 18 -20.51 -2.15 11.27
N PHE A 19 -20.12 -3.25 11.93
CA PHE A 19 -18.76 -3.79 11.87
C PHE A 19 -18.44 -4.52 10.56
N THR A 20 -19.45 -5.09 9.91
CA THR A 20 -19.27 -5.88 8.69
C THR A 20 -19.62 -5.10 7.42
N SER A 21 -20.16 -3.90 7.56
CA SER A 21 -20.58 -3.03 6.46
C SER A 21 -19.44 -2.71 5.48
N LYS A 22 -18.24 -2.38 5.99
CA LYS A 22 -17.05 -2.12 5.17
C LYS A 22 -16.64 -3.37 4.38
N LEU A 23 -16.61 -4.54 5.02
CA LEU A 23 -16.26 -5.81 4.36
C LEU A 23 -17.25 -6.16 3.23
N HIS A 24 -18.56 -5.99 3.44
CA HIS A 24 -19.54 -6.21 2.36
C HIS A 24 -19.35 -5.24 1.19
N ARG A 25 -19.03 -3.97 1.47
CA ARG A 25 -18.71 -2.99 0.42
C ARG A 25 -17.48 -3.39 -0.37
N MET A 26 -16.43 -3.89 0.29
CA MET A 26 -15.24 -4.40 -0.39
C MET A 26 -15.57 -5.53 -1.38
N PHE A 27 -16.40 -6.50 -0.97
CA PHE A 27 -16.84 -7.58 -1.88
C PHE A 27 -17.68 -7.05 -3.05
N THR A 28 -18.54 -6.07 -2.77
CA THR A 28 -19.36 -5.42 -3.81
C THR A 28 -18.47 -4.68 -4.81
N ASP A 29 -17.45 -3.94 -4.35
CA ASP A 29 -16.50 -3.23 -5.20
C ASP A 29 -15.72 -4.17 -6.12
N ILE A 30 -15.30 -5.35 -5.63
CA ILE A 30 -14.62 -6.36 -6.46
C ILE A 30 -15.55 -6.83 -7.59
N LYS A 31 -16.79 -7.21 -7.26
CA LYS A 31 -17.76 -7.68 -8.26
C LYS A 31 -18.09 -6.60 -9.29
N VAL A 32 -18.31 -5.36 -8.83
CA VAL A 32 -18.60 -4.21 -9.71
C VAL A 32 -17.40 -3.88 -10.60
N SER A 33 -16.18 -4.11 -10.13
CA SER A 33 -14.96 -3.91 -10.94
C SER A 33 -14.91 -4.87 -12.13
N ASP A 34 -15.30 -6.13 -11.96
CA ASP A 34 -15.36 -7.10 -13.06
C ASP A 34 -16.36 -6.66 -14.14
N ASP A 35 -17.53 -6.17 -13.74
CA ASP A 35 -18.52 -5.61 -14.68
C ASP A 35 -17.99 -4.34 -15.37
N LEU A 36 -17.26 -3.49 -14.65
CA LEU A 36 -16.63 -2.30 -15.23
C LEU A 36 -15.56 -2.67 -16.27
N ASN A 37 -14.76 -3.72 -16.01
CA ASN A 37 -13.77 -4.22 -16.97
C ASN A 37 -14.43 -4.74 -18.25
N ASN A 38 -15.55 -5.47 -18.14
CA ASN A 38 -16.30 -5.93 -19.31
C ASN A 38 -16.83 -4.75 -20.14
N ASN A 39 -17.45 -3.77 -19.46
CA ASN A 39 -17.92 -2.55 -20.12
C ASN A 39 -16.78 -1.75 -20.78
N PHE A 40 -15.60 -1.71 -20.16
CA PHE A 40 -14.43 -1.04 -20.72
C PHE A 40 -13.91 -1.78 -21.97
N ASN A 41 -13.85 -3.11 -21.94
CA ASN A 41 -13.48 -3.90 -23.11
C ASN A 41 -14.45 -3.71 -24.29
N ASP A 42 -15.75 -3.59 -24.01
CA ASP A 42 -16.74 -3.29 -25.04
C ASP A 42 -16.58 -1.86 -25.59
N TYR A 43 -16.27 -0.88 -24.74
CA TYR A 43 -15.94 0.48 -25.16
C TYR A 43 -14.69 0.53 -26.06
N LEU A 44 -13.65 -0.25 -25.74
CA LEU A 44 -12.44 -0.35 -26.56
C LEU A 44 -12.75 -0.93 -27.95
N ARG A 45 -13.62 -1.95 -28.02
CA ARG A 45 -14.07 -2.55 -29.28
C ARG A 45 -14.88 -1.57 -30.14
N GLN A 46 -15.74 -0.76 -29.52
CA GLN A 46 -16.56 0.22 -30.23
C GLN A 46 -15.74 1.38 -30.79
N ASN A 47 -14.76 1.88 -30.03
CA ASN A 47 -13.91 3.00 -30.46
C ASN A 47 -12.66 2.56 -31.23
N VAL A 48 -12.47 1.25 -31.44
CA VAL A 48 -11.31 0.65 -32.12
C VAL A 48 -9.99 1.15 -31.52
N VAL A 49 -9.92 1.22 -30.19
CA VAL A 49 -8.72 1.64 -29.46
C VAL A 49 -7.88 0.41 -29.14
N GLU A 50 -6.74 0.27 -29.80
CA GLU A 50 -5.78 -0.79 -29.51
C GLU A 50 -4.80 -0.36 -28.40
N LEU A 51 -4.92 -0.97 -27.23
CA LEU A 51 -4.04 -0.70 -26.08
C LEU A 51 -2.67 -1.38 -26.19
N GLY A 52 -2.54 -2.45 -26.98
CA GLY A 52 -1.32 -3.25 -27.11
C GLY A 52 -0.96 -4.08 -25.86
N ILE A 53 -1.73 -3.97 -24.77
CA ILE A 53 -1.55 -4.71 -23.51
C ILE A 53 -2.87 -5.27 -23.00
N ASN A 54 -2.81 -6.35 -22.22
CA ASN A 54 -3.96 -6.81 -21.46
C ASN A 54 -4.11 -5.94 -20.21
N PHE A 55 -5.21 -5.19 -20.13
CA PHE A 55 -5.48 -4.24 -19.06
C PHE A 55 -6.68 -4.69 -18.23
N ASN A 56 -6.48 -4.77 -16.91
CA ASN A 56 -7.52 -5.07 -15.94
C ASN A 56 -7.37 -4.10 -14.77
N ILE A 57 -8.48 -3.54 -14.30
CA ILE A 57 -8.50 -2.57 -13.20
C ILE A 57 -9.51 -2.95 -12.12
N TYR A 58 -9.16 -2.64 -10.88
CA TYR A 58 -10.07 -2.67 -9.73
C TYR A 58 -10.40 -1.24 -9.29
N VAL A 59 -11.68 -0.89 -9.30
CA VAL A 59 -12.16 0.42 -8.85
C VAL A 59 -12.73 0.27 -7.44
N LEU A 60 -11.99 0.79 -6.47
CA LEU A 60 -12.25 0.58 -5.04
C LEU A 60 -12.68 1.89 -4.36
N GLN A 61 -13.66 1.81 -3.45
CA GLN A 61 -14.11 2.98 -2.70
C GLN A 61 -13.15 3.32 -1.55
N ALA A 62 -12.57 4.52 -1.56
CA ALA A 62 -11.62 4.98 -0.53
C ALA A 62 -12.13 4.86 0.92
N GLY A 63 -13.44 4.96 1.15
CA GLY A 63 -14.03 4.86 2.50
C GLY A 63 -14.30 3.42 2.99
N ALA A 64 -14.24 2.43 2.12
CA ALA A 64 -14.48 1.03 2.47
C ALA A 64 -13.17 0.24 2.67
N TRP A 65 -12.11 0.62 1.97
CA TRP A 65 -10.84 -0.10 1.97
C TRP A 65 -9.79 0.61 2.83
N PRO A 66 -8.99 -0.11 3.63
CA PRO A 66 -7.89 0.45 4.41
C PRO A 66 -6.65 0.68 3.52
N LEU A 67 -6.81 1.42 2.42
CA LEU A 67 -5.71 1.71 1.49
C LEU A 67 -5.02 2.99 1.94
N ASN A 68 -3.76 2.88 2.34
CA ASN A 68 -3.01 4.03 2.81
C ASN A 68 -2.65 4.95 1.63
N GLN A 69 -3.33 6.08 1.51
CA GLN A 69 -3.07 7.08 0.48
C GLN A 69 -1.79 7.89 0.77
N SER A 70 -1.25 7.83 1.99
CA SER A 70 0.00 8.50 2.36
C SER A 70 1.23 7.88 1.71
N ALA A 71 1.10 6.69 1.09
CA ALA A 71 2.14 6.01 0.33
C ALA A 71 2.18 6.37 -1.17
N LEU A 72 1.51 7.45 -1.59
CA LEU A 72 1.58 7.96 -2.95
C LEU A 72 2.97 8.56 -3.21
N SER A 73 3.92 7.69 -3.58
CA SER A 73 5.23 8.08 -4.08
C SER A 73 5.07 8.71 -5.47
N PRO A 74 5.80 9.81 -5.78
CA PRO A 74 5.84 10.33 -7.15
C PRO A 74 6.36 9.22 -8.06
N PHE A 75 5.54 8.77 -9.00
CA PHE A 75 5.88 7.69 -9.90
C PHE A 75 5.61 8.14 -11.33
N ALA A 76 6.66 8.15 -12.13
CA ALA A 76 6.53 8.36 -13.56
C ALA A 76 6.00 7.07 -14.20
N ILE A 77 4.76 7.12 -14.69
CA ILE A 77 4.15 5.99 -15.36
C ILE A 77 4.85 5.77 -16.71
N PRO A 78 5.31 4.54 -17.02
CA PRO A 78 5.91 4.23 -18.31
C PRO A 78 4.94 4.53 -19.48
N GLN A 79 5.47 5.00 -20.61
CA GLN A 79 4.68 5.39 -21.79
C GLN A 79 3.76 4.26 -22.29
N SER A 80 4.19 3.00 -22.16
CA SER A 80 3.40 1.82 -22.53
C SER A 80 2.09 1.69 -21.73
N LEU A 81 2.06 2.19 -20.49
CA LEU A 81 0.86 2.20 -19.64
C LEU A 81 0.02 3.48 -19.79
N GLU A 82 0.65 4.60 -20.16
CA GLU A 82 0.01 5.92 -20.20
C GLU A 82 -1.25 5.93 -21.08
N LYS A 83 -1.18 5.30 -22.26
CA LYS A 83 -2.33 5.15 -23.17
C LYS A 83 -3.51 4.42 -22.50
N SER A 84 -3.22 3.37 -21.75
CA SER A 84 -4.25 2.56 -21.08
C SER A 84 -4.89 3.32 -19.92
N VAL A 85 -4.08 4.04 -19.14
CA VAL A 85 -4.55 4.90 -18.04
C VAL A 85 -5.45 6.01 -18.58
N SER A 86 -5.01 6.76 -19.60
CA SER A 86 -5.77 7.86 -20.20
C SER A 86 -7.08 7.40 -20.86
N ALA A 87 -7.04 6.26 -21.57
CA ALA A 87 -8.24 5.68 -22.16
C ALA A 87 -9.26 5.29 -21.09
N PHE A 88 -8.80 4.70 -19.98
CA PHE A 88 -9.67 4.34 -18.87
C PHE A 88 -10.25 5.57 -18.15
N GLU A 89 -9.45 6.62 -17.92
CA GLU A 89 -9.94 7.87 -17.31
C GLU A 89 -11.03 8.53 -18.14
N THR A 90 -10.84 8.57 -19.47
CA THR A 90 -11.85 9.11 -20.40
C THR A 90 -13.14 8.30 -20.34
N PHE A 91 -13.04 6.97 -20.39
CA PHE A 91 -14.19 6.07 -20.24
C PHE A 91 -14.89 6.29 -18.90
N TYR A 92 -14.15 6.35 -17.79
CA TYR A 92 -14.72 6.48 -16.45
C TYR A 92 -15.39 7.84 -16.24
N ALA A 93 -14.79 8.93 -16.74
CA ALA A 93 -15.36 10.28 -16.70
C ALA A 93 -16.66 10.40 -17.51
N SER A 94 -16.77 9.68 -18.64
CA SER A 94 -18.01 9.66 -19.44
C SER A 94 -19.17 8.97 -18.71
N LYS A 95 -18.87 7.94 -17.90
CA LYS A 95 -19.87 7.13 -17.20
C LYS A 95 -20.24 7.68 -15.84
N PHE A 96 -19.31 8.33 -15.14
CA PHE A 96 -19.51 8.82 -13.78
C PHE A 96 -19.11 10.29 -13.64
N ASN A 97 -20.11 11.14 -13.42
CA ASN A 97 -19.88 12.56 -13.11
C ASN A 97 -19.61 12.75 -11.59
N GLY A 98 -18.69 13.65 -11.25
CA GLY A 98 -18.38 14.03 -9.87
C GLY A 98 -17.49 13.05 -9.09
N ARG A 99 -16.85 12.08 -9.76
CA ARG A 99 -15.88 11.16 -9.14
C ARG A 99 -14.46 11.46 -9.59
N LYS A 100 -13.49 11.33 -8.68
CA LYS A 100 -12.06 11.45 -8.96
C LYS A 100 -11.37 10.11 -8.72
N LEU A 101 -10.53 9.68 -9.65
CA LEU A 101 -9.70 8.48 -9.51
C LEU A 101 -8.38 8.82 -8.82
N THR A 102 -7.83 7.86 -8.09
CA THR A 102 -6.50 7.94 -7.48
C THR A 102 -5.83 6.61 -7.69
N TRP A 103 -4.70 6.61 -8.41
CA TRP A 103 -4.02 5.39 -8.82
C TRP A 103 -3.06 4.91 -7.73
N LEU A 104 -3.13 3.62 -7.38
CA LEU A 104 -2.30 2.99 -6.35
C LEU A 104 -1.31 2.01 -6.99
N HIS A 105 -0.25 2.53 -7.60
CA HIS A 105 0.72 1.73 -8.37
C HIS A 105 1.48 0.68 -7.54
N HIS A 106 1.66 0.90 -6.23
CA HIS A 106 2.35 -0.03 -5.34
C HIS A 106 1.59 -1.35 -5.13
N LEU A 107 0.27 -1.39 -5.35
CA LEU A 107 -0.57 -2.59 -5.26
C LEU A 107 -0.75 -3.29 -6.62
N CYS A 108 -0.30 -2.65 -7.70
CA CYS A 108 -0.46 -3.19 -9.04
C CYS A 108 0.57 -4.29 -9.31
N GLN A 109 0.11 -5.32 -10.02
CA GLN A 109 0.93 -6.45 -10.48
C GLN A 109 0.88 -6.52 -12.00
N THR A 110 2.00 -6.83 -12.63
CA THR A 110 2.15 -6.97 -14.07
C THR A 110 2.80 -8.30 -14.43
N GLU A 111 2.55 -8.76 -15.64
CA GLU A 111 3.16 -9.96 -16.22
C GLU A 111 3.94 -9.54 -17.47
N LEU A 112 5.27 -9.67 -17.42
CA LEU A 112 6.16 -9.32 -18.51
C LEU A 112 6.72 -10.57 -19.16
N LYS A 113 6.92 -10.52 -20.47
CA LYS A 113 7.63 -11.55 -21.23
C LYS A 113 9.00 -11.03 -21.62
N PHE A 114 10.05 -11.76 -21.27
CA PHE A 114 11.41 -11.40 -21.66
C PHE A 114 11.66 -11.84 -23.10
N GLY A 115 11.86 -10.86 -23.99
CA GLY A 115 12.21 -11.07 -25.39
C GLY A 115 13.71 -11.10 -25.67
N PHE A 116 14.55 -10.60 -24.75
CA PHE A 116 16.00 -10.51 -24.92
C PHE A 116 16.74 -11.84 -24.66
N THR A 117 16.09 -12.81 -24.01
CA THR A 117 16.68 -14.09 -23.64
C THR A 117 16.40 -15.18 -24.68
N ARG A 118 17.29 -16.19 -24.78
CA ARG A 118 17.10 -17.36 -25.68
C ARG A 118 15.79 -18.14 -25.43
N ARG A 119 15.26 -18.09 -24.21
CA ARG A 119 13.97 -18.69 -23.83
C ARG A 119 13.00 -17.58 -23.47
N ASN A 120 11.73 -17.75 -23.80
CA ASN A 120 10.69 -16.78 -23.44
C ASN A 120 10.28 -16.99 -21.98
N TYR A 121 10.85 -16.21 -21.05
CA TYR A 121 10.43 -16.20 -19.65
C TYR A 121 9.22 -15.31 -19.46
N THR A 122 8.29 -15.73 -18.60
CA THR A 122 7.13 -14.94 -18.19
C THR A 122 7.23 -14.62 -16.72
N VAL A 123 7.41 -13.35 -16.40
CA VAL A 123 7.73 -12.90 -15.05
C VAL A 123 6.61 -12.04 -14.51
N VAL A 124 6.09 -12.45 -13.36
CA VAL A 124 5.09 -11.67 -12.62
C VAL A 124 5.82 -10.76 -11.63
N MET A 125 5.59 -9.46 -11.70
CA MET A 125 6.27 -8.48 -10.85
C MET A 125 5.37 -7.30 -10.49
N GLY A 126 5.76 -6.49 -9.52
CA GLY A 126 5.09 -5.22 -9.23
C GLY A 126 5.37 -4.15 -10.30
N THR A 127 4.48 -3.16 -10.43
CA THR A 127 4.61 -2.08 -11.44
C THR A 127 5.94 -1.32 -11.35
N TYR A 128 6.51 -1.15 -10.15
CA TYR A 128 7.80 -0.49 -9.99
C TYR A 128 8.96 -1.25 -10.63
N HIS A 129 9.00 -2.58 -10.51
CA HIS A 129 10.01 -3.38 -11.21
C HIS A 129 9.83 -3.29 -12.73
N MET A 130 8.58 -3.32 -13.20
CA MET A 130 8.30 -3.19 -14.63
C MET A 130 8.78 -1.84 -15.17
N ALA A 131 8.54 -0.75 -14.44
CA ALA A 131 8.99 0.57 -14.86
C ALA A 131 10.51 0.64 -15.02
N ILE A 132 11.24 0.07 -14.06
CA ILE A 132 12.70 -0.03 -14.13
C ILE A 132 13.12 -0.85 -15.35
N LEU A 133 12.52 -2.02 -15.59
CA LEU A 133 12.88 -2.89 -16.71
C LEU A 133 12.56 -2.30 -18.09
N LEU A 134 11.47 -1.52 -18.20
CA LEU A 134 11.13 -0.85 -19.47
C LEU A 134 12.15 0.21 -19.88
N LEU A 135 12.91 0.79 -18.93
CA LEU A 135 13.99 1.73 -19.27
C LEU A 135 15.14 1.05 -20.02
N PHE A 136 15.36 -0.24 -19.77
CA PHE A 136 16.37 -1.04 -20.45
C PHE A 136 15.98 -1.45 -21.88
N GLU A 137 14.79 -1.07 -22.36
CA GLU A 137 14.41 -1.26 -23.76
C GLU A 137 15.22 -0.36 -24.71
N SER A 138 15.62 0.82 -24.23
CA SER A 138 16.40 1.81 -25.01
C SER A 138 17.91 1.63 -24.87
N SER A 139 18.38 1.11 -23.72
CA SER A 139 19.80 1.01 -23.36
C SER A 139 20.05 -0.26 -22.55
N ASP A 140 21.13 -1.00 -22.86
CA ASP A 140 21.49 -2.23 -22.13
C ASP A 140 22.10 -1.96 -20.75
N SER A 141 22.60 -0.74 -20.52
CA SER A 141 23.23 -0.31 -19.26
C SER A 141 22.78 1.09 -18.89
N LEU A 142 22.42 1.30 -17.62
CA LEU A 142 21.95 2.59 -17.09
C LEU A 142 22.57 2.86 -15.71
N HIS A 143 22.83 4.13 -15.43
CA HIS A 143 23.28 4.56 -14.11
C HIS A 143 22.12 4.65 -13.11
N TYR A 144 22.44 4.52 -11.82
CA TYR A 144 21.44 4.66 -10.76
C TYR A 144 20.67 6.00 -10.81
N TRP A 145 21.38 7.11 -11.03
CA TRP A 145 20.76 8.44 -11.09
C TRP A 145 19.79 8.57 -12.27
N GLU A 146 20.11 7.99 -13.43
CA GLU A 146 19.22 7.99 -14.61
C GLU A 146 17.92 7.23 -14.31
N LEU A 147 18.02 6.09 -13.62
CA LEU A 147 16.86 5.30 -13.21
C LEU A 147 15.99 6.09 -12.22
N GLN A 148 16.60 6.83 -11.30
CA GLN A 148 15.89 7.66 -10.32
C GLN A 148 15.16 8.83 -11.00
N GLU A 149 15.82 9.55 -11.90
CA GLU A 149 15.20 10.67 -12.62
C GLU A 149 14.04 10.22 -13.51
N ASN A 150 14.18 9.09 -14.20
CA ASN A 150 13.15 8.57 -15.09
C ASN A 150 11.96 7.96 -14.34
N THR A 151 12.18 7.24 -13.22
CA THR A 151 11.09 6.61 -12.46
C THR A 151 10.46 7.52 -11.40
N LYS A 152 11.21 8.54 -10.94
CA LYS A 152 10.90 9.45 -9.83
C LYS A 152 10.67 8.78 -8.46
N LEU A 153 11.03 7.50 -8.33
CA LEU A 153 10.88 6.75 -7.08
C LEU A 153 11.79 7.30 -5.98
N THR A 154 11.40 7.07 -4.72
CA THR A 154 12.26 7.39 -3.59
C THR A 154 13.48 6.47 -3.56
N ASP A 155 14.58 6.97 -3.01
CA ASP A 155 15.86 6.25 -2.96
C ASP A 155 15.73 4.88 -2.25
N GLU A 156 15.00 4.84 -1.13
CA GLU A 156 14.70 3.60 -0.40
C GLU A 156 13.87 2.58 -1.21
N GLN A 157 12.94 3.07 -2.04
CA GLN A 157 12.12 2.20 -2.89
C GLN A 157 12.92 1.68 -4.08
N LEU A 158 13.66 2.56 -4.75
CA LEU A 158 14.44 2.23 -5.93
C LEU A 158 15.54 1.23 -5.61
N SER A 159 16.33 1.49 -4.56
CA SER A 159 17.35 0.56 -4.06
C SER A 159 16.77 -0.83 -3.77
N ARG A 160 15.64 -0.90 -3.07
CA ARG A 160 14.95 -2.17 -2.76
C ARG A 160 14.53 -2.92 -4.03
N HIS A 161 13.91 -2.22 -4.99
CA HIS A 161 13.48 -2.84 -6.25
C HIS A 161 14.66 -3.30 -7.11
N LEU A 162 15.75 -2.53 -7.15
CA LEU A 162 16.97 -2.91 -7.85
C LEU A 162 17.66 -4.11 -7.21
N GLN A 163 17.78 -4.13 -5.88
CA GLN A 163 18.35 -5.27 -5.16
C GLN A 163 17.57 -6.57 -5.48
N SER A 164 16.24 -6.51 -5.51
CA SER A 164 15.41 -7.65 -5.91
C SER A 164 15.72 -8.15 -7.33
N LEU A 165 15.91 -7.23 -8.29
CA LEU A 165 16.25 -7.59 -9.67
C LEU A 165 17.68 -8.16 -9.81
N VAL A 166 18.62 -7.68 -9.00
CA VAL A 166 20.00 -8.19 -8.93
C VAL A 166 20.06 -9.56 -8.26
N ASP A 167 19.33 -9.76 -7.16
CA ASP A 167 19.21 -11.05 -6.45
C ASP A 167 18.67 -12.14 -7.38
N HIS A 168 17.73 -11.78 -8.26
CA HIS A 168 17.20 -12.67 -9.29
C HIS A 168 18.09 -12.78 -10.54
N LYS A 169 19.27 -12.14 -10.56
CA LYS A 169 20.25 -12.13 -11.66
C LYS A 169 19.70 -11.58 -12.99
N ILE A 170 18.68 -10.73 -12.95
CA ILE A 170 18.13 -10.10 -14.15
C ILE A 170 18.97 -8.87 -14.52
N LEU A 171 19.38 -8.11 -13.51
CA LEU A 171 20.35 -7.04 -13.63
C LEU A 171 21.70 -7.50 -13.06
N LEU A 172 22.77 -7.06 -13.68
CA LEU A 172 24.15 -7.22 -13.23
C LEU A 172 24.67 -5.87 -12.75
N THR A 173 25.39 -5.88 -11.64
CA THR A 173 26.15 -4.72 -11.18
C THR A 173 27.62 -4.91 -11.56
N ASP A 174 28.29 -3.83 -11.91
CA ASP A 174 29.69 -3.87 -12.38
C ASP A 174 30.67 -4.45 -11.34
N GLY A 175 30.26 -4.49 -10.05
CA GLY A 175 31.01 -5.15 -8.97
C GLY A 175 30.86 -6.68 -8.88
N SER A 176 29.86 -7.28 -9.53
CA SER A 176 29.54 -8.72 -9.39
C SER A 176 30.37 -9.64 -10.29
N ALA A 177 31.06 -9.09 -11.29
CA ALA A 177 31.89 -9.85 -12.23
C ALA A 177 33.14 -10.50 -11.59
N LYS A 178 33.52 -10.14 -10.35
CA LYS A 178 34.73 -10.66 -9.68
C LYS A 178 34.50 -11.80 -8.68
N SER A 179 33.27 -12.31 -8.53
CA SER A 179 32.95 -13.29 -7.46
C SER A 179 32.67 -14.73 -7.90
N ASN A 180 32.79 -15.06 -9.19
CA ASN A 180 32.43 -16.40 -9.69
C ASN A 180 33.56 -17.16 -10.44
N GLU A 181 34.84 -16.86 -10.21
CA GLU A 181 35.96 -17.59 -10.84
C GLU A 181 36.84 -18.42 -9.88
N SER A 182 36.41 -18.72 -8.65
CA SER A 182 37.16 -19.65 -7.79
C SER A 182 36.26 -20.49 -6.89
N ALA A 183 35.70 -21.54 -7.48
CA ALA A 183 35.31 -22.73 -6.75
C ALA A 183 36.11 -23.90 -7.33
N ASP A 184 37.31 -24.11 -6.80
CA ASP A 184 37.97 -25.41 -6.65
C ASP A 184 39.35 -25.19 -5.99
N GLU A 185 39.44 -25.61 -4.72
CA GLU A 185 40.58 -26.23 -4.02
C GLU A 185 40.62 -25.85 -2.52
N GLU A 186 40.42 -26.87 -1.69
CA GLU A 186 40.58 -26.85 -0.25
C GLU A 186 42.06 -26.63 0.13
N SER A 187 42.35 -25.73 1.08
CA SER A 187 43.27 -26.06 2.17
C SER A 187 43.16 -25.09 3.34
N ASN A 188 43.25 -25.70 4.51
CA ASN A 188 43.14 -25.20 5.87
C ASN A 188 44.42 -24.47 6.31
N THR A 189 44.34 -23.24 6.82
CA THR A 189 45.20 -22.80 7.94
C THR A 189 44.66 -21.54 8.61
N GLN A 190 44.49 -21.64 9.94
CA GLN A 190 44.21 -20.53 10.84
C GLN A 190 45.44 -19.62 10.96
N SER A 191 45.28 -18.33 10.67
CA SER A 191 46.04 -17.28 11.35
C SER A 191 45.30 -15.94 11.27
N SER A 192 44.99 -15.46 12.47
CA SER A 192 44.47 -14.15 12.81
C SER A 192 45.37 -13.00 12.36
N SER A 193 44.84 -12.11 11.54
CA SER A 193 45.14 -10.67 11.59
C SER A 193 43.96 -9.91 10.99
N ALA A 194 43.52 -8.90 11.73
CA ALA A 194 42.38 -8.06 11.41
C ALA A 194 42.58 -7.35 10.06
N SER A 195 41.82 -7.76 9.06
CA SER A 195 41.58 -7.01 7.83
C SER A 195 40.07 -6.81 7.70
N THR A 196 39.66 -5.61 8.10
CA THR A 196 38.44 -4.88 7.75
C THR A 196 37.52 -5.63 6.79
N ALA A 197 36.50 -6.26 7.39
CA ALA A 197 35.30 -6.68 6.69
C ALA A 197 34.78 -5.48 5.88
N SER A 198 35.02 -5.51 4.58
CA SER A 198 34.44 -4.56 3.64
C SER A 198 32.95 -4.87 3.54
N GLN A 199 32.19 -4.34 4.50
CA GLN A 199 30.79 -4.01 4.32
C GLN A 199 30.70 -3.11 3.10
N LEU A 200 30.34 -3.70 1.96
CA LEU A 200 29.95 -2.96 0.77
C LEU A 200 28.81 -2.03 1.19
N THR A 201 29.10 -0.73 1.27
CA THR A 201 28.07 0.31 1.27
C THR A 201 27.29 0.14 -0.02
N PRO A 202 26.00 -0.20 0.03
CA PRO A 202 25.25 -0.35 -1.20
C PRO A 202 24.90 1.08 -1.66
N HIS A 203 25.02 1.34 -2.96
CA HIS A 203 24.56 2.56 -3.66
C HIS A 203 25.50 3.77 -3.64
N SER A 204 26.61 3.71 -4.39
CA SER A 204 27.16 4.94 -4.97
C SER A 204 26.29 5.36 -6.17
N VAL A 205 26.06 6.67 -6.33
CA VAL A 205 25.32 7.29 -7.45
C VAL A 205 25.85 6.84 -8.83
N ASP A 206 27.10 6.39 -8.85
CA ASP A 206 27.82 5.92 -10.04
C ASP A 206 27.66 4.41 -10.32
N THR A 207 26.85 3.70 -9.54
CA THR A 207 26.62 2.26 -9.79
C THR A 207 25.90 2.08 -11.13
N VAL A 208 26.56 1.38 -12.06
CA VAL A 208 25.98 0.97 -13.35
C VAL A 208 25.27 -0.36 -13.19
N TYR A 209 24.03 -0.40 -13.68
CA TYR A 209 23.24 -1.61 -13.80
C TYR A 209 23.15 -1.99 -15.27
N SER A 210 23.44 -3.25 -15.59
CA SER A 210 23.40 -3.78 -16.95
C SER A 210 22.45 -4.97 -17.05
N LEU A 211 21.75 -5.10 -18.17
CA LEU A 211 20.83 -6.21 -18.40
C LEU A 211 21.58 -7.53 -18.60
N ASN A 212 21.16 -8.60 -17.92
CA ASN A 212 21.76 -9.92 -18.09
C ASN A 212 21.25 -10.62 -19.37
N LEU A 213 21.91 -10.37 -20.50
CA LEU A 213 21.55 -11.01 -21.78
C LEU A 213 21.69 -12.54 -21.79
N ASN A 214 22.53 -13.10 -20.90
CA ASN A 214 22.74 -14.53 -20.73
C ASN A 214 21.85 -15.16 -19.64
N TYR A 215 20.76 -14.50 -19.29
CA TYR A 215 19.87 -14.98 -18.22
C TYR A 215 19.31 -16.39 -18.49
N SER A 216 19.46 -17.24 -17.48
CA SER A 216 18.95 -18.61 -17.50
C SER A 216 18.31 -18.97 -16.16
N ASN A 217 17.06 -19.45 -16.21
CA ASN A 217 16.34 -19.94 -15.04
C ASN A 217 15.72 -21.31 -15.36
N LYS A 218 15.68 -22.19 -14.36
CA LYS A 218 14.99 -23.49 -14.48
C LYS A 218 13.50 -23.32 -14.70
N ARG A 219 12.89 -22.26 -14.16
CA ARG A 219 11.46 -21.97 -14.27
C ARG A 219 11.20 -20.96 -15.39
N ILE A 220 10.28 -21.31 -16.29
CA ILE A 220 9.85 -20.42 -17.39
C ILE A 220 8.91 -19.33 -16.88
N LYS A 221 8.09 -19.65 -15.86
CA LYS A 221 7.20 -18.69 -15.18
C LYS A 221 7.57 -18.56 -13.71
N PHE A 222 7.82 -17.35 -13.24
CA PHE A 222 8.16 -17.07 -11.84
C PHE A 222 7.70 -15.67 -11.42
N LYS A 223 7.63 -15.44 -10.10
CA LYS A 223 7.23 -14.16 -9.52
C LYS A 223 8.40 -13.51 -8.80
N ILE A 224 8.62 -12.23 -9.06
CA ILE A 224 9.58 -11.38 -8.37
C ILE A 224 8.83 -10.53 -7.36
N THR A 225 9.31 -10.53 -6.13
CA THR A 225 8.78 -9.69 -5.06
C THR A 225 9.92 -8.89 -4.48
N ALA A 226 9.69 -7.59 -4.25
CA ALA A 226 10.71 -6.63 -3.84
C ALA A 226 11.30 -6.90 -2.43
N VAL A 227 10.75 -7.83 -1.67
CA VAL A 227 10.98 -7.89 -0.22
C VAL A 227 11.82 -9.10 0.15
N GLN A 228 13.02 -8.86 0.67
CA GLN A 228 13.83 -9.88 1.34
C GLN A 228 13.20 -10.26 2.69
N GLN A 229 13.26 -11.54 3.08
CA GLN A 229 12.57 -12.08 4.26
C GLN A 229 12.87 -11.35 5.58
N LYS A 230 14.07 -10.78 5.76
CA LYS A 230 14.43 -10.02 6.97
C LYS A 230 13.74 -8.65 7.05
N GLU A 231 13.51 -8.00 5.92
CA GLU A 231 12.89 -6.67 5.84
C GLU A 231 11.36 -6.73 5.79
N VAL A 232 10.79 -7.88 5.37
CA VAL A 232 9.36 -8.18 5.55
C VAL A 232 8.94 -7.89 6.99
N GLN A 233 9.78 -8.23 7.96
CA GLN A 233 9.45 -8.04 9.38
C GLN A 233 9.39 -6.56 9.79
N GLN A 234 10.24 -5.70 9.21
CA GLN A 234 10.23 -4.27 9.51
C GLN A 234 9.07 -3.55 8.82
N VAL A 235 8.77 -3.91 7.57
CA VAL A 235 7.59 -3.40 6.84
C VAL A 235 6.30 -3.85 7.52
N LEU A 236 6.20 -5.13 7.93
CA LEU A 236 5.07 -5.63 8.72
C LEU A 236 4.92 -4.89 10.04
N GLN A 237 6.03 -4.57 10.72
CA GLN A 237 5.98 -3.83 11.97
C GLN A 237 5.44 -2.42 11.77
N GLN A 238 5.84 -1.76 10.67
CA GLN A 238 5.31 -0.45 10.29
C GLN A 238 3.82 -0.52 9.92
N GLU A 239 3.38 -1.54 9.19
CA GLU A 239 1.96 -1.78 8.88
C GLU A 239 1.13 -2.04 10.13
N VAL A 240 1.65 -2.83 11.06
CA VAL A 240 1.01 -3.10 12.35
C VAL A 240 0.86 -1.82 13.15
N GLU A 241 1.91 -1.00 13.24
CA GLU A 241 1.86 0.28 13.94
C GLU A 241 0.84 1.23 13.31
N GLN A 242 0.81 1.34 11.97
CA GLN A 242 -0.20 2.12 11.27
C GLN A 242 -1.62 1.62 11.52
N THR A 243 -1.81 0.30 11.55
CA THR A 243 -3.10 -0.32 11.85
C THR A 243 -3.54 0.04 13.28
N HIS A 244 -2.64 -0.06 14.25
CA HIS A 244 -2.92 0.34 15.64
C HIS A 244 -3.26 1.82 15.75
N ALA A 245 -2.52 2.69 15.07
CA ALA A 245 -2.79 4.12 15.05
C ALA A 245 -4.19 4.43 14.48
N SER A 246 -4.57 3.78 13.38
CA SER A 246 -5.92 3.90 12.79
C SER A 246 -7.02 3.43 13.75
N VAL A 247 -6.81 2.31 14.45
CA VAL A 247 -7.75 1.81 15.46
C VAL A 247 -7.95 2.81 16.59
N ASP A 248 -6.87 3.45 17.05
CA ASP A 248 -6.96 4.45 18.11
C ASP A 248 -7.65 5.74 17.66
N GLU A 249 -7.49 6.13 16.39
CA GLU A 249 -8.25 7.23 15.79
C GLU A 249 -9.75 6.90 15.70
N ASP A 250 -10.12 5.71 15.23
CA ASP A 250 -11.51 5.24 15.18
C ASP A 250 -12.15 5.23 16.58
N ARG A 251 -11.39 4.79 17.61
CA ARG A 251 -11.84 4.85 19.00
C ARG A 251 -12.06 6.29 19.47
N LYS A 252 -11.21 7.26 19.10
CA LYS A 252 -11.42 8.69 19.43
C LYS A 252 -12.70 9.20 18.80
N LEU A 253 -12.93 8.93 17.52
CA LEU A 253 -14.14 9.36 16.81
C LEU A 253 -15.40 8.73 17.43
N TYR A 254 -15.35 7.45 17.79
CA TYR A 254 -16.43 6.78 18.50
C TYR A 254 -16.73 7.43 19.85
N LEU A 255 -15.70 7.72 20.66
CA LEU A 255 -15.87 8.39 21.95
C LEU A 255 -16.44 9.80 21.79
N GLN A 256 -15.97 10.57 20.80
CA GLN A 256 -16.52 11.89 20.49
C GLN A 256 -18.01 11.81 20.16
N ALA A 257 -18.41 10.88 19.29
CA ALA A 257 -19.81 10.67 18.94
C ALA A 257 -20.66 10.20 20.14
N ALA A 258 -20.11 9.36 21.02
CA ALA A 258 -20.76 8.93 22.25
C ALA A 258 -20.98 10.10 23.22
N ILE A 259 -19.96 10.92 23.46
CA ILE A 259 -20.03 12.12 24.31
C ILE A 259 -21.10 13.08 23.78
N VAL A 260 -21.06 13.41 22.48
CA VAL A 260 -22.04 14.30 21.83
C VAL A 260 -23.46 13.74 21.98
N ARG A 261 -23.66 12.43 21.79
CA ARG A 261 -24.98 11.79 21.95
C ARG A 261 -25.52 11.91 23.37
N ILE A 262 -24.68 11.62 24.38
CA ILE A 262 -25.04 11.72 25.80
C ILE A 262 -25.36 13.17 26.17
N MET A 263 -24.51 14.11 25.78
CA MET A 263 -24.64 15.52 26.15
C MET A 263 -25.79 16.20 25.42
N LYS A 264 -26.07 15.82 24.17
CA LYS A 264 -27.25 16.31 23.44
C LYS A 264 -28.57 15.92 24.11
N ASP A 265 -28.62 14.74 24.75
CA ASP A 265 -29.79 14.24 25.50
C ASP A 265 -29.91 14.90 26.88
N ARG A 266 -28.82 14.90 27.66
CA ARG A 266 -28.80 15.39 29.05
C ARG A 266 -28.71 16.91 29.18
N LYS A 267 -28.23 17.62 28.15
CA LYS A 267 -27.94 19.07 28.08
C LYS A 267 -26.85 19.56 29.03
N VAL A 268 -26.88 19.14 30.29
CA VAL A 268 -25.90 19.48 31.32
C VAL A 268 -25.53 18.21 32.10
N LEU A 269 -24.23 17.98 32.32
CA LEU A 269 -23.76 16.80 33.04
C LEU A 269 -22.44 17.05 33.76
N LYS A 270 -22.29 16.47 34.95
CA LYS A 270 -21.03 16.53 35.73
C LYS A 270 -19.95 15.65 35.11
N HIS A 271 -18.68 16.05 35.29
CA HIS A 271 -17.51 15.37 34.72
C HIS A 271 -17.46 13.86 35.03
N ASN A 272 -17.57 13.48 36.31
CA ASN A 272 -17.52 12.08 36.72
C ASN A 272 -18.68 11.25 36.15
N GLN A 273 -19.88 11.84 36.11
CA GLN A 273 -21.08 11.18 35.56
C GLN A 273 -20.95 10.99 34.04
N LEU A 274 -20.39 11.96 33.32
CA LEU A 274 -20.13 11.85 31.90
C LEU A 274 -19.14 10.72 31.61
N ILE A 275 -18.02 10.66 32.35
CA ILE A 275 -17.03 9.60 32.19
C ILE A 275 -17.65 8.22 32.40
N GLU A 276 -18.42 8.05 33.48
CA GLU A 276 -19.07 6.78 33.79
C GLU A 276 -20.04 6.33 32.69
N GLN A 277 -20.88 7.26 32.19
CA GLN A 277 -21.81 6.95 31.09
C GLN A 277 -21.08 6.59 29.79
N VAL A 278 -20.00 7.30 29.46
CA VAL A 278 -19.19 7.01 28.27
C VAL A 278 -18.53 5.62 28.37
N ILE A 279 -17.98 5.27 29.54
CA ILE A 279 -17.39 3.94 29.78
C ILE A 279 -18.47 2.86 29.64
N ASN A 280 -19.64 3.06 30.24
CA ASN A 280 -20.72 2.08 30.18
C ASN A 280 -21.24 1.85 28.76
N GLN A 281 -21.39 2.93 27.97
CA GLN A 281 -21.79 2.84 26.56
C GLN A 281 -20.73 2.14 25.68
N SER A 282 -19.45 2.32 26.00
CA SER A 282 -18.33 1.79 25.21
C SER A 282 -17.98 0.33 25.56
N LYS A 283 -18.38 -0.16 26.74
CA LYS A 283 -17.97 -1.44 27.35
C LYS A 283 -18.12 -2.66 26.43
N ASN A 284 -19.16 -2.69 25.58
CA ASN A 284 -19.40 -3.79 24.64
C ASN A 284 -18.47 -3.79 23.43
N ARG A 285 -17.70 -2.71 23.20
CA ARG A 285 -16.75 -2.59 22.10
C ARG A 285 -15.31 -2.58 22.58
N PHE A 286 -14.99 -1.76 23.59
CA PHE A 286 -13.67 -1.65 24.20
C PHE A 286 -13.75 -0.93 25.55
N THR A 287 -12.68 -0.99 26.33
CA THR A 287 -12.57 -0.26 27.61
C THR A 287 -11.73 1.00 27.42
N PRO A 288 -12.35 2.20 27.30
CA PRO A 288 -11.59 3.44 27.12
C PRO A 288 -10.84 3.83 28.38
N SER A 289 -9.65 4.42 28.23
CA SER A 289 -8.94 5.04 29.35
C SER A 289 -9.54 6.41 29.68
N VAL A 290 -9.52 6.79 30.95
CA VAL A 290 -10.02 8.10 31.40
C VAL A 290 -9.27 9.24 30.72
N GLN A 291 -7.96 9.08 30.50
CA GLN A 291 -7.13 10.06 29.80
C GLN A 291 -7.61 10.29 28.36
N MET A 292 -8.01 9.22 27.66
CA MET A 292 -8.52 9.31 26.29
C MET A 292 -9.86 10.05 26.25
N ILE A 293 -10.76 9.79 27.21
CA ILE A 293 -12.05 10.48 27.31
C ILE A 293 -11.83 11.98 27.57
N LYS A 294 -10.91 12.34 28.47
CA LYS A 294 -10.57 13.75 28.75
C LYS A 294 -10.08 14.50 27.51
N LYS A 295 -9.16 13.89 26.75
CA LYS A 295 -8.71 14.44 25.45
C LYS A 295 -9.86 14.61 24.44
N CYS A 296 -10.83 13.68 24.42
CA CYS A 296 -11.99 13.81 23.54
C CYS A 296 -12.92 14.95 23.95
N ILE A 297 -13.12 15.16 25.26
CA ILE A 297 -13.90 16.28 25.79
C ILE A 297 -13.22 17.61 25.42
N GLU A 298 -11.90 17.72 25.61
CA GLU A 298 -11.10 18.89 25.21
C GLU A 298 -11.27 19.23 23.73
N ALA A 299 -11.08 18.23 22.85
CA ALA A 299 -11.27 18.42 21.41
C ALA A 299 -12.71 18.82 21.03
N LEU A 300 -13.73 18.38 21.77
CA LEU A 300 -15.11 18.77 21.52
C LEU A 300 -15.45 20.16 22.07
N MET A 301 -14.78 20.62 23.13
CA MET A 301 -14.87 22.01 23.58
C MET A 301 -14.24 22.96 22.55
N GLU A 302 -13.08 22.62 22.01
CA GLU A 302 -12.43 23.38 20.93
C GLU A 302 -13.35 23.51 19.70
N LYS A 303 -14.03 22.41 19.34
CA LYS A 303 -15.03 22.36 18.26
C LYS A 303 -16.38 23.01 18.59
N GLN A 304 -16.53 23.65 19.77
CA GLN A 304 -17.75 24.33 20.20
C GLN A 304 -18.99 23.42 20.31
N TYR A 305 -18.82 22.12 20.60
CA TYR A 305 -19.94 21.23 20.92
C TYR A 305 -20.30 21.24 22.41
N LEU A 306 -19.33 21.56 23.28
CA LEU A 306 -19.53 21.67 24.72
C LEU A 306 -18.81 22.89 25.27
N GLU A 307 -19.34 23.43 26.37
CA GLU A 307 -18.69 24.44 27.20
C GLU A 307 -18.61 23.96 28.65
N ARG A 308 -17.65 24.51 29.40
CA ARG A 308 -17.68 24.41 30.86
C ARG A 308 -18.59 25.49 31.40
N ASN A 309 -19.39 25.13 32.40
CA ASN A 309 -20.20 26.10 33.12
C ASN A 309 -19.30 27.12 33.84
N THR A 310 -19.62 28.41 33.73
CA THR A 310 -18.86 29.50 34.37
C THR A 310 -18.92 29.47 35.89
N SER A 311 -19.98 28.89 36.46
CA SER A 311 -20.17 28.79 37.91
C SER A 311 -19.55 27.53 38.51
N ASN A 312 -19.38 26.46 37.73
CA ASN A 312 -18.87 25.17 38.20
C ASN A 312 -17.97 24.51 37.16
N THR A 313 -16.68 24.40 37.48
CA THR A 313 -15.66 23.85 36.58
C THR A 313 -15.81 22.35 36.32
N ASP A 314 -16.56 21.63 37.16
CA ASP A 314 -16.83 20.19 37.05
C ASP A 314 -18.11 19.85 36.27
N GLU A 315 -18.74 20.84 35.64
CA GLU A 315 -19.97 20.69 34.89
C GLU A 315 -19.81 21.13 33.44
N TYR A 316 -20.30 20.31 32.52
CA TYR A 316 -20.32 20.59 31.09
C TYR A 316 -21.74 20.87 30.62
N SER A 317 -21.87 21.81 29.70
CA SER A 317 -23.10 22.13 28.99
C SER A 317 -22.94 21.85 27.50
N TYR A 318 -23.97 21.29 26.88
CA TYR A 318 -24.02 21.06 25.43
C TYR A 318 -24.40 22.35 24.69
N ILE A 319 -23.55 22.77 23.77
CA ILE A 319 -23.80 23.94 22.91
C ILE A 319 -24.47 23.42 21.65
N ALA A 320 -25.72 23.83 21.43
CA ALA A 320 -26.50 23.45 20.25
C ALA A 320 -26.32 24.47 19.13
#